data_AF-A0A2C5ZY93-F1
#
_entry.id   AF-A0A2C5ZY93-F1
#
_cell.length_a   1.000
_cell.length_b   1.000
_cell.length_c   1.000
_cell.angle_alpha   90.00
_cell.angle_beta   90.00
_cell.angle_gamma   90.00
#
_symmetry.space_group_name_H-M   'P 1'
#
loop_
_entity.id
_entity.type
_entity.pdbx_description
1 polymer ?
#
loop_
_entity_poly.entity_id
_entity_poly.type
_entity_poly.pdbx_seq_one_letter_code
_entity_poly.pdbx_strand_id
1 'polypeptide(L)'
;MPRKGSPQQRQQAAAAASSATPGAGASPPAWLSDTSLALPELIVFDLDYTLWPFWVDTHVTPPLKANGPATAATDRLGERLAFYDDVPAILQALSSATGVRLGVASRTSAPDLARRLLAMLRLPAAQALDVFDAGTEIYPGSKMRHFEALQRRTGIPFERMLFFDDESRNRETEQLGVTMWLVRDGLTWHEMQRGIDEWRRRRGHVRAARDEEP
;
A
#
# COMPACT_ATOMS: atom_id res chain seq x y z
N MET A 1 44.64 9.88 17.83
CA MET A 1 43.61 10.40 18.76
C MET A 1 42.54 11.12 17.96
N PRO A 2 41.31 10.59 17.83
CA PRO A 2 40.20 11.32 17.22
C PRO A 2 39.43 12.12 18.29
N ARG A 3 39.14 13.39 17.98
CA ARG A 3 38.38 14.30 18.85
C ARG A 3 36.91 13.86 18.90
N LYS A 4 36.42 13.64 20.11
CA LYS A 4 35.02 13.31 20.44
C LYS A 4 34.10 14.48 20.09
N GLY A 5 33.15 14.27 19.19
CA GLY A 5 32.02 15.18 18.98
C GLY A 5 30.99 14.99 20.09
N SER A 6 30.51 16.09 20.64
CA SER A 6 29.65 16.19 21.82
C SER A 6 28.24 15.60 21.58
N PRO A 7 27.55 15.05 22.61
CA PRO A 7 26.27 14.34 22.46
C PRO A 7 25.06 15.24 22.14
N GLN A 8 25.24 16.56 22.07
CA GLN A 8 24.17 17.54 22.16
C GLN A 8 23.70 18.11 20.81
N GLN A 9 24.23 17.62 19.68
CA GLN A 9 23.88 18.06 18.33
C GLN A 9 23.11 17.03 17.50
N ARG A 10 22.62 15.95 18.11
CA ARG A 10 21.79 14.91 17.45
C ARG A 10 20.29 14.97 17.80
N GLN A 11 19.84 16.04 18.44
CA GLN A 11 18.46 16.17 18.95
C GLN A 11 17.69 17.40 18.44
N GLN A 12 18.02 17.92 17.25
CA GLN A 12 17.28 19.03 16.62
C GLN A 12 17.02 18.81 15.12
N ALA A 13 16.45 17.64 14.79
CA ALA A 13 15.76 17.45 13.50
C ALA A 13 14.39 16.77 13.65
N ALA A 14 13.85 16.72 14.87
CA ALA A 14 12.56 16.09 15.18
C ALA A 14 11.73 16.99 16.10
N ALA A 15 11.33 18.18 15.64
CA ALA A 15 10.32 19.01 16.27
C ALA A 15 9.96 20.22 15.39
N ALA A 16 9.21 20.00 14.31
CA ALA A 16 8.39 21.03 13.66
C ALA A 16 7.40 20.41 12.67
N ALA A 17 6.40 19.69 13.20
CA ALA A 17 5.16 19.41 12.50
C ALA A 17 4.05 19.25 13.55
N SER A 18 3.64 20.38 14.13
CA SER A 18 2.43 20.44 14.95
C SER A 18 1.26 20.91 14.09
N SER A 19 0.13 20.24 14.33
CA SER A 19 -1.25 20.63 14.00
C SER A 19 -1.64 20.72 12.53
N ALA A 20 -1.98 19.56 11.96
CA ALA A 20 -3.30 19.34 11.37
C ALA A 20 -3.58 17.84 11.41
N THR A 21 -4.58 17.40 12.16
CA THR A 21 -5.15 16.06 12.02
C THR A 21 -6.18 16.16 10.88
N PRO A 22 -5.98 15.55 9.69
CA PRO A 22 -7.07 15.30 8.77
C PRO A 22 -7.78 14.02 9.21
N GLY A 23 -9.11 14.08 9.17
CA GLY A 23 -9.98 13.21 9.96
C GLY A 23 -10.04 11.74 9.52
N ALA A 24 -10.17 10.89 10.53
CA ALA A 24 -10.97 9.68 10.41
C ALA A 24 -12.40 10.11 9.99
N GLY A 25 -12.74 9.95 8.71
CA GLY A 25 -14.07 10.31 8.20
C GLY A 25 -14.16 10.76 6.74
N ALA A 26 -13.09 10.68 5.94
CA ALA A 26 -13.24 10.90 4.51
C ALA A 26 -14.07 9.76 3.90
N SER A 27 -15.25 10.09 3.38
CA SER A 27 -16.05 9.16 2.58
C SER A 27 -15.22 8.60 1.43
N PRO A 28 -15.37 7.32 1.07
CA PRO A 28 -14.72 6.78 -0.11
C PRO A 28 -15.00 7.66 -1.34
N PRO A 29 -14.03 7.84 -2.24
CA PRO A 29 -14.22 8.66 -3.42
C PRO A 29 -15.31 8.07 -4.32
N ALA A 30 -16.10 8.95 -4.94
CA ALA A 30 -17.29 8.56 -5.71
C ALA A 30 -16.98 7.58 -6.85
N TRP A 31 -15.77 7.61 -7.41
CA TRP A 31 -15.34 6.70 -8.48
C TRP A 31 -15.35 5.23 -8.08
N LEU A 32 -15.30 4.92 -6.78
CA LEU A 32 -15.33 3.55 -6.28
C LEU A 32 -16.74 2.94 -6.32
N SER A 33 -17.76 3.78 -6.12
CA SER A 33 -19.18 3.40 -6.16
C SER A 33 -19.83 3.60 -7.54
N ASP A 34 -19.16 4.31 -8.45
CA ASP A 34 -19.66 4.57 -9.80
C ASP A 34 -19.52 3.34 -10.69
N THR A 35 -20.58 2.55 -10.77
CA THR A 35 -20.64 1.32 -11.60
C THR A 35 -20.46 1.55 -13.10
N SER A 36 -20.54 2.80 -13.58
CA SER A 36 -20.24 3.14 -14.98
C SER A 36 -18.74 3.19 -15.27
N LEU A 37 -17.89 3.25 -14.23
CA LEU A 37 -16.44 3.32 -14.38
C LEU A 37 -15.81 1.95 -14.20
N ALA A 38 -15.01 1.53 -15.18
CA ALA A 38 -14.23 0.31 -15.07
C ALA A 38 -13.21 0.41 -13.92
N LEU A 39 -13.07 -0.69 -13.18
CA LEU A 39 -12.07 -0.87 -12.13
C LEU A 39 -11.16 -2.07 -12.46
N PRO A 40 -9.91 -2.07 -11.97
CA PRO A 40 -9.09 -3.28 -11.96
C PRO A 40 -9.79 -4.39 -11.17
N GLU A 41 -9.72 -5.62 -11.66
CA GLU A 41 -10.27 -6.78 -10.95
C GLU A 41 -9.36 -7.21 -9.79
N LEU A 42 -8.07 -6.87 -9.87
CA LEU A 42 -7.09 -7.11 -8.83
C LEU A 42 -6.23 -5.87 -8.61
N ILE A 43 -6.18 -5.39 -7.37
CA ILE A 43 -5.25 -4.35 -6.94
C ILE A 43 -4.20 -4.98 -6.02
N VAL A 44 -2.94 -4.84 -6.40
CA VAL A 44 -1.79 -5.41 -5.68
C VAL A 44 -0.99 -4.27 -5.07
N PHE A 45 -0.52 -4.47 -3.84
CA PHE A 45 0.32 -3.51 -3.13
C PHE A 45 1.68 -4.13 -2.80
N ASP A 46 2.75 -3.34 -2.96
CA ASP A 46 3.95 -3.54 -2.14
C ASP A 46 3.67 -3.21 -0.66
N LEU A 47 4.64 -3.45 0.22
CA LEU A 47 4.52 -3.19 1.64
C LEU A 47 5.36 -1.99 2.07
N ASP A 48 6.68 -2.11 1.94
CA ASP A 48 7.62 -1.15 2.51
C ASP A 48 7.58 0.15 1.70
N TYR A 49 7.46 1.30 2.36
CA TYR A 49 7.25 2.62 1.72
C TYR A 49 6.02 2.76 0.82
N THR A 50 5.19 1.72 0.71
CA THR A 50 3.89 1.76 0.03
C THR A 50 2.74 1.78 1.03
N LEU A 51 2.62 0.77 1.90
CA LEU A 51 1.58 0.72 2.93
C LEU A 51 2.04 1.32 4.26
N TRP A 52 3.34 1.28 4.56
CA TRP A 52 3.93 1.83 5.78
C TRP A 52 5.29 2.51 5.52
N PRO A 53 5.75 3.47 6.35
CA PRO A 53 6.91 4.32 6.06
C PRO A 53 8.27 3.72 6.49
N PHE A 54 8.48 2.42 6.30
CA PHE A 54 9.73 1.75 6.70
C PHE A 54 9.98 0.44 5.96
N TRP A 55 11.24 0.02 5.87
CA TRP A 55 11.60 -1.37 5.55
C TRP A 55 11.44 -2.28 6.77
N VAL A 56 10.54 -3.26 6.68
CA VAL A 56 10.26 -4.20 7.77
C VAL A 56 11.45 -5.09 8.13
N ASP A 57 12.37 -5.36 7.21
CA ASP A 57 13.56 -6.18 7.46
C ASP A 57 14.76 -5.40 8.01
N THR A 58 14.68 -4.06 8.02
CA THR A 58 15.80 -3.19 8.38
C THR A 58 15.50 -2.34 9.61
N HIS A 59 14.33 -1.70 9.65
CA HIS A 59 14.00 -0.72 10.70
C HIS A 59 13.29 -1.34 11.90
N VAL A 60 12.72 -2.54 11.74
CA VAL A 60 11.89 -3.16 12.78
C VAL A 60 12.70 -4.15 13.61
N THR A 61 12.69 -3.97 14.93
CA THR A 61 13.37 -4.87 15.85
C THR A 61 12.37 -5.78 16.58
N PRO A 62 12.26 -7.07 16.21
CA PRO A 62 11.35 -7.99 16.91
C PRO A 62 11.73 -8.21 18.40
N PRO A 63 10.79 -8.71 19.23
CA PRO A 63 9.42 -9.10 18.87
C PRO A 63 8.47 -7.92 18.70
N LEU A 64 7.42 -8.14 17.90
CA LEU A 64 6.29 -7.22 17.78
C LEU A 64 5.32 -7.40 18.94
N LYS A 65 4.76 -6.28 19.40
CA LYS A 65 3.67 -6.22 20.38
C LYS A 65 2.51 -5.46 19.73
N ALA A 66 1.32 -6.07 19.76
CA ALA A 66 0.11 -5.35 19.42
C ALA A 66 -0.17 -4.31 20.50
N ASN A 67 -0.44 -3.07 20.11
CA ASN A 67 -1.00 -2.08 21.02
C ASN A 67 -2.53 -2.29 21.02
N GLY A 68 -3.22 -2.11 22.15
CA GLY A 68 -4.67 -2.35 22.36
C GLY A 68 -5.60 -2.54 21.12
N PRO A 69 -6.57 -1.65 20.83
CA PRO A 69 -7.42 -1.78 19.65
C PRO A 69 -6.69 -1.42 18.33
N ALA A 70 -5.37 -1.60 18.25
CA ALA A 70 -4.57 -0.64 17.51
C ALA A 70 -4.49 -0.85 16.00
N THR A 71 -4.65 0.29 15.34
CA THR A 71 -4.15 0.62 14.02
C THR A 71 -2.62 0.67 13.95
N ALA A 72 -1.89 0.21 14.98
CA ALA A 72 -0.43 0.28 15.11
C ALA A 72 0.14 -0.85 15.98
N ALA A 73 1.31 -1.37 15.63
CA ALA A 73 2.11 -2.26 16.49
C ALA A 73 3.31 -1.50 17.09
N THR A 74 3.99 -2.10 18.06
CA THR A 74 5.25 -1.60 18.59
C THR A 74 6.31 -2.69 18.56
N ASP A 75 7.54 -2.32 18.22
CA ASP A 75 8.67 -3.25 18.21
C ASP A 75 9.36 -3.33 19.59
N ARG A 76 10.48 -4.04 19.70
CA ARG A 76 11.24 -4.17 20.96
C ARG A 76 11.85 -2.85 21.45
N LEU A 77 12.14 -1.92 20.54
CA LEU A 77 12.75 -0.63 20.84
C LEU A 77 11.72 0.44 21.21
N GLY A 78 10.43 0.14 21.04
CA GLY A 78 9.35 1.09 21.32
C GLY A 78 8.89 1.87 20.09
N GLU A 79 9.40 1.54 18.90
CA GLU A 79 9.02 2.21 17.66
C GLU A 79 7.58 1.89 17.28
N ARG A 80 6.81 2.92 16.91
CA ARG A 80 5.41 2.77 16.48
C ARG A 80 5.34 2.38 15.02
N LEU A 81 4.84 1.19 14.74
CA LEU A 81 4.68 0.61 13.40
C LEU A 81 3.25 0.85 12.90
N ALA A 82 3.09 2.00 12.22
CA ALA A 82 1.93 2.53 11.50
C ALA A 82 1.76 2.05 10.04
N PHE A 83 0.54 1.95 9.52
CA PHE A 83 0.32 2.29 8.10
C PHE A 83 0.45 3.81 7.86
N TYR A 84 0.56 4.22 6.60
CA TYR A 84 0.25 5.60 6.20
C TYR A 84 -1.23 5.94 6.50
N ASP A 85 -1.53 7.22 6.69
CA ASP A 85 -2.80 7.69 7.27
C ASP A 85 -4.05 7.26 6.46
N ASP A 86 -3.99 7.31 5.13
CA ASP A 86 -5.12 6.96 4.25
C ASP A 86 -5.30 5.45 4.07
N VAL A 87 -4.24 4.66 4.26
CA VAL A 87 -4.19 3.23 3.91
C VAL A 87 -5.30 2.42 4.60
N PRO A 88 -5.61 2.59 5.90
CA PRO A 88 -6.70 1.84 6.53
C PRO A 88 -8.05 2.06 5.85
N ALA A 89 -8.36 3.30 5.46
CA ALA A 89 -9.62 3.65 4.80
C ALA A 89 -9.64 3.14 3.35
N ILE A 90 -8.53 3.25 2.62
CA ILE A 90 -8.38 2.74 1.26
C ILE A 90 -8.61 1.23 1.22
N LEU A 91 -7.89 0.47 2.04
CA LEU A 91 -8.01 -0.99 2.07
C LEU A 91 -9.43 -1.43 2.44
N GLN A 92 -10.06 -0.75 3.41
CA GLN A 92 -11.43 -1.03 3.83
C GLN A 92 -12.48 -0.75 2.75
N ALA A 93 -12.29 0.34 2.00
CA ALA A 93 -13.20 0.71 0.93
C ALA A 93 -13.06 -0.27 -0.25
N LEU A 94 -11.83 -0.57 -0.66
CA LEU A 94 -11.55 -1.51 -1.74
C LEU A 94 -12.00 -2.93 -1.42
N SER A 95 -11.83 -3.40 -0.18
CA SER A 95 -12.29 -4.74 0.23
C SER A 95 -13.81 -4.91 0.16
N SER A 96 -14.55 -3.80 0.19
CA SER A 96 -16.02 -3.78 0.08
C SER A 96 -16.49 -3.55 -1.37
N ALA A 97 -15.57 -3.27 -2.30
CA ALA A 97 -15.91 -2.96 -3.68
C ALA A 97 -16.20 -4.25 -4.45
N THR A 98 -17.34 -4.28 -5.14
CA THR A 98 -17.73 -5.46 -5.93
C THR A 98 -16.80 -5.64 -7.12
N GLY A 99 -16.28 -6.86 -7.31
CA GLY A 99 -15.43 -7.19 -8.45
C GLY A 99 -13.96 -6.77 -8.31
N VAL A 100 -13.55 -6.24 -7.15
CA VAL A 100 -12.15 -5.92 -6.84
C VAL A 100 -11.63 -6.89 -5.78
N ARG A 101 -10.49 -7.51 -6.06
CA ARG A 101 -9.75 -8.34 -5.10
C ARG A 101 -8.44 -7.65 -4.73
N LEU A 102 -7.90 -7.95 -3.55
CA LEU A 102 -6.67 -7.31 -3.06
C LEU A 102 -5.57 -8.33 -2.83
N GLY A 103 -4.36 -7.99 -3.26
CA GLY A 103 -3.17 -8.81 -3.07
C GLY A 103 -1.97 -8.03 -2.55
N VAL A 104 -0.97 -8.76 -2.06
CA VAL A 104 0.34 -8.22 -1.70
C VAL A 104 1.41 -8.90 -2.55
N ALA A 105 2.37 -8.11 -3.01
CA ALA A 105 3.62 -8.59 -3.57
C ALA A 105 4.76 -7.82 -2.89
N SER A 106 5.61 -8.46 -2.07
CA SER A 106 6.72 -7.79 -1.36
C SER A 106 8.00 -8.61 -1.39
N ARG A 107 9.12 -7.92 -1.58
CA ARG A 107 10.46 -8.51 -1.72
C ARG A 107 11.24 -8.61 -0.41
N THR A 108 10.63 -8.27 0.71
CA THR A 108 11.30 -8.23 2.02
C THR A 108 11.99 -9.56 2.37
N SER A 109 13.15 -9.46 3.02
CA SER A 109 13.86 -10.63 3.57
C SER A 109 13.31 -11.08 4.93
N ALA A 110 12.32 -10.38 5.48
CA ALA A 110 11.66 -10.71 6.74
C ALA A 110 10.17 -11.09 6.54
N PRO A 111 9.86 -12.14 5.75
CA PRO A 111 8.51 -12.43 5.31
C PRO A 111 7.55 -12.77 6.46
N ASP A 112 8.03 -13.48 7.49
CA ASP A 112 7.21 -13.80 8.67
C ASP A 112 6.93 -12.57 9.55
N LEU A 113 7.86 -11.61 9.59
CA LEU A 113 7.69 -10.38 10.34
C LEU A 113 6.64 -9.48 9.68
N ALA A 114 6.71 -9.35 8.36
CA ALA A 114 5.72 -8.64 7.55
C ALA A 114 4.30 -9.21 7.71
N ARG A 115 4.15 -10.54 7.61
CA ARG A 115 2.84 -11.20 7.82
C ARG A 115 2.31 -11.00 9.22
N ARG A 116 3.18 -11.10 10.25
CA ARG A 116 2.79 -10.83 11.63
C ARG A 116 2.35 -9.38 11.82
N LEU A 117 3.04 -8.42 11.22
CA LEU A 117 2.66 -7.02 11.29
C LEU A 117 1.29 -6.79 10.63
N LEU A 118 1.04 -7.30 9.42
CA LEU A 118 -0.27 -7.24 8.77
C LEU A 118 -1.39 -7.86 9.62
N ALA A 119 -1.11 -8.97 10.32
CA ALA A 119 -2.09 -9.60 11.20
C ALA A 119 -2.39 -8.77 12.46
N MET A 120 -1.43 -7.97 12.94
CA MET A 120 -1.60 -7.10 14.10
C MET A 120 -2.33 -5.79 13.77
N LEU A 121 -2.15 -5.26 12.56
CA LEU A 121 -2.73 -3.99 12.15
C LEU A 121 -4.23 -4.12 11.84
N ARG A 122 -5.03 -3.21 12.42
CA ARG A 122 -6.48 -3.18 12.22
C ARG A 122 -6.90 -2.14 11.18
N LEU A 123 -7.91 -2.52 10.39
CA LEU A 123 -8.75 -1.64 9.60
C LEU A 123 -10.03 -1.31 10.41
N PRO A 124 -10.85 -0.35 9.96
CA PRO A 124 -12.09 0.01 10.66
C PRO A 124 -13.03 -1.17 10.97
N ALA A 125 -13.15 -2.14 10.06
CA ALA A 125 -14.06 -3.29 10.21
C ALA A 125 -13.39 -4.67 10.05
N ALA A 126 -12.07 -4.76 9.85
CA ALA A 126 -11.36 -6.02 9.62
C ALA A 126 -9.90 -5.98 10.14
N GLN A 127 -9.22 -7.13 10.19
CA GLN A 127 -7.76 -7.14 10.25
C GLN A 127 -7.20 -6.85 8.87
N ALA A 128 -6.05 -6.18 8.80
CA ALA A 128 -5.47 -5.81 7.52
C ALA A 128 -5.05 -7.03 6.69
N LEU A 129 -4.59 -8.10 7.32
CA LEU A 129 -4.25 -9.33 6.60
C LEU A 129 -5.46 -9.95 5.88
N ASP A 130 -6.65 -9.86 6.47
CA ASP A 130 -7.85 -10.58 5.99
C ASP A 130 -8.43 -10.00 4.71
N VAL A 131 -8.17 -8.71 4.42
CA VAL A 131 -8.69 -8.09 3.19
C VAL A 131 -7.89 -8.47 1.94
N PHE A 132 -6.71 -9.07 2.08
CA PHE A 132 -5.88 -9.50 0.95
C PHE A 132 -6.29 -10.89 0.43
N ASP A 133 -7.53 -11.00 -0.02
CA ASP A 133 -8.19 -12.22 -0.47
C ASP A 133 -7.59 -12.83 -1.76
N ALA A 134 -6.84 -12.05 -2.54
CA ALA A 134 -6.09 -12.53 -3.70
C ALA A 134 -4.75 -13.19 -3.33
N GLY A 135 -4.30 -13.04 -2.08
CA GLY A 135 -3.08 -13.66 -1.56
C GLY A 135 -1.95 -12.68 -1.24
N THR A 136 -1.01 -13.16 -0.41
CA THR A 136 0.17 -12.41 0.04
C THR A 136 1.47 -13.08 -0.40
N GLU A 137 1.98 -12.67 -1.55
CA GLU A 137 3.29 -13.08 -2.05
C GLU A 137 4.36 -12.21 -1.35
N ILE A 138 4.97 -12.73 -0.28
CA ILE A 138 5.97 -12.01 0.52
C ILE A 138 7.20 -12.91 0.65
N TYR A 139 8.23 -12.62 -0.15
CA TYR A 139 9.52 -13.30 -0.14
C TYR A 139 10.54 -12.58 -1.05
N PRO A 140 11.85 -12.76 -0.82
CA PRO A 140 12.87 -12.25 -1.74
C PRO A 140 12.72 -12.83 -3.16
N GLY A 141 12.78 -11.97 -4.17
CA GLY A 141 12.71 -12.39 -5.57
C GLY A 141 12.35 -11.26 -6.51
N SER A 142 12.19 -11.56 -7.80
CA SER A 142 11.62 -10.62 -8.78
C SER A 142 10.10 -10.53 -8.59
N LYS A 143 9.54 -9.32 -8.77
CA LYS A 143 8.08 -9.11 -8.73
C LYS A 143 7.37 -9.87 -9.85
N MET A 144 8.05 -10.21 -10.94
CA MET A 144 7.50 -11.06 -12.01
C MET A 144 6.95 -12.39 -11.44
N ARG A 145 7.72 -13.08 -10.59
CA ARG A 145 7.29 -14.34 -9.96
C ARG A 145 6.13 -14.17 -8.99
N HIS A 146 6.08 -13.05 -8.29
CA HIS A 146 4.98 -12.72 -7.39
C HIS A 146 3.68 -12.58 -8.19
N PHE A 147 3.73 -11.83 -9.29
CA PHE A 147 2.57 -11.65 -10.17
C PHE A 147 2.16 -12.96 -10.85
N GLU A 148 3.08 -13.80 -11.31
CA GLU A 148 2.76 -15.14 -11.81
C GLU A 148 2.07 -16.02 -10.76
N ALA A 149 2.47 -15.93 -9.49
CA ALA A 149 1.81 -16.66 -8.40
C ALA A 149 0.40 -16.11 -8.12
N LEU A 150 0.22 -14.78 -8.07
CA LEU A 150 -1.09 -14.15 -7.92
C LEU A 150 -2.02 -14.47 -9.10
N GLN A 151 -1.54 -14.42 -10.33
CA GLN A 151 -2.28 -14.77 -11.53
C GLN A 151 -2.73 -16.23 -11.51
N ARG A 152 -1.83 -17.17 -11.17
CA ARG A 152 -2.19 -18.60 -11.07
C ARG A 152 -3.23 -18.85 -9.99
N ARG A 153 -3.16 -18.13 -8.87
CA ARG A 153 -4.10 -18.27 -7.75
C ARG A 153 -5.47 -17.69 -8.07
N THR A 154 -5.51 -16.55 -8.75
CA THR A 154 -6.74 -15.78 -8.96
C THR A 154 -7.42 -16.05 -10.30
N GLY A 155 -6.66 -16.49 -11.31
CA GLY A 155 -7.10 -16.58 -12.70
C GLY A 155 -7.28 -15.24 -13.39
N ILE A 156 -7.00 -14.12 -12.73
CA ILE A 156 -7.22 -12.77 -13.27
C ILE A 156 -6.11 -12.46 -14.27
N PRO A 157 -6.41 -12.03 -15.51
CA PRO A 157 -5.38 -11.64 -16.48
C PRO A 157 -4.55 -10.46 -15.98
N PHE A 158 -3.28 -10.39 -16.36
CA PHE A 158 -2.38 -9.30 -15.94
C PHE A 158 -2.90 -7.93 -16.37
N GLU A 159 -3.53 -7.86 -17.54
CA GLU A 159 -4.19 -6.67 -18.07
C GLU A 159 -5.47 -6.33 -17.29
N ARG A 160 -5.82 -7.02 -16.20
CA ARG A 160 -6.88 -6.59 -15.29
C ARG A 160 -6.35 -6.23 -13.90
N MET A 161 -5.02 -6.17 -13.76
CA MET A 161 -4.33 -5.85 -12.52
C MET A 161 -3.79 -4.42 -12.50
N LEU A 162 -3.84 -3.80 -11.32
CA LEU A 162 -3.17 -2.55 -10.99
C LEU A 162 -2.22 -2.79 -9.81
N PHE A 163 -1.00 -2.29 -9.90
CA PHE A 163 0.05 -2.50 -8.92
C PHE A 163 0.58 -1.17 -8.39
N PHE A 164 0.62 -1.02 -7.07
CA PHE A 164 1.22 0.12 -6.37
C PHE A 164 2.53 -0.30 -5.70
N ASP A 165 3.61 0.40 -6.00
CA ASP A 165 4.96 0.11 -5.48
C ASP A 165 5.81 1.39 -5.52
N ASP A 166 6.72 1.56 -4.57
CA ASP A 166 7.58 2.74 -4.46
C ASP A 166 8.88 2.65 -5.26
N GLU A 167 9.21 1.45 -5.73
CA GLU A 167 10.50 1.16 -6.31
C GLU A 167 10.41 1.01 -7.83
N SER A 168 11.00 1.99 -8.53
CA SER A 168 10.94 2.13 -9.99
C SER A 168 11.39 0.89 -10.76
N ARG A 169 12.35 0.10 -10.26
CA ARG A 169 12.79 -1.15 -10.92
C ARG A 169 11.67 -2.19 -11.02
N ASN A 170 10.68 -2.15 -10.12
CA ASN A 170 9.57 -3.10 -10.13
C ASN A 170 8.58 -2.82 -11.28
N ARG A 171 8.76 -1.73 -12.06
CA ARG A 171 8.08 -1.50 -13.34
C ARG A 171 8.32 -2.62 -14.37
N GLU A 172 9.31 -3.49 -14.16
CA GLU A 172 9.47 -4.72 -14.94
C GLU A 172 8.19 -5.55 -15.07
N THR A 173 7.29 -5.50 -14.06
CA THR A 173 5.99 -6.20 -14.10
C THR A 173 5.07 -5.76 -15.22
N GLU A 174 5.28 -4.56 -15.79
CA GLU A 174 4.51 -4.10 -16.94
C GLU A 174 4.75 -4.97 -18.19
N GLN A 175 5.88 -5.70 -18.26
CA GLN A 175 6.13 -6.69 -19.32
C GLN A 175 5.11 -7.83 -19.32
N LEU A 176 4.45 -8.09 -18.18
CA LEU A 176 3.35 -9.05 -18.08
C LEU A 176 2.00 -8.50 -18.54
N GLY A 177 1.88 -7.17 -18.71
CA GLY A 177 0.60 -6.49 -18.98
C GLY A 177 -0.04 -5.80 -17.76
N VAL A 178 0.57 -5.92 -16.57
CA VAL A 178 0.14 -5.21 -15.36
C VAL A 178 0.31 -3.70 -15.55
N THR A 179 -0.62 -2.89 -15.02
CA THR A 179 -0.38 -1.45 -14.89
C THR A 179 0.33 -1.18 -13.57
N MET A 180 1.55 -0.64 -13.60
CA MET A 180 2.29 -0.28 -12.39
C MET A 180 2.25 1.24 -12.17
N TRP A 181 1.80 1.63 -10.98
CA TRP A 181 1.79 2.99 -10.49
C TRP A 181 2.89 3.18 -9.44
N LEU A 182 3.78 4.13 -9.72
CA LEU A 182 4.91 4.46 -8.84
C LEU A 182 4.46 5.42 -7.74
N VAL A 183 4.51 4.96 -6.49
CA VAL A 183 4.13 5.75 -5.30
C VAL A 183 5.40 6.32 -4.67
N ARG A 184 5.49 7.64 -4.44
CA ARG A 184 6.76 8.23 -3.93
C ARG A 184 6.80 8.39 -2.42
N ASP A 185 5.68 8.78 -1.83
CA ASP A 185 5.60 9.21 -0.43
C ASP A 185 4.53 8.42 0.35
N GLY A 186 4.38 7.14 0.01
CA GLY A 186 3.32 6.29 0.57
C GLY A 186 1.98 6.42 -0.14
N LEU A 187 1.15 5.38 0.03
CA LEU A 187 -0.16 5.32 -0.61
C LEU A 187 -1.12 6.32 0.04
N THR A 188 -1.74 7.16 -0.80
CA THR A 188 -2.79 8.11 -0.44
C THR A 188 -4.00 7.93 -1.35
N TRP A 189 -5.13 8.58 -1.02
CA TRP A 189 -6.29 8.61 -1.91
C TRP A 189 -5.96 9.21 -3.28
N HIS A 190 -5.08 10.21 -3.32
CA HIS A 190 -4.62 10.83 -4.55
C HIS A 190 -3.82 9.86 -5.41
N GLU A 191 -2.89 9.10 -4.80
CA GLU A 191 -2.15 8.06 -5.52
C GLU A 191 -3.06 6.95 -6.04
N MET A 192 -4.02 6.51 -5.21
CA MET A 192 -5.01 5.51 -5.59
C MET A 192 -5.80 5.97 -6.83
N GLN A 193 -6.32 7.21 -6.83
CA GLN A 193 -7.05 7.75 -7.97
C GLN A 193 -6.18 7.81 -9.22
N ARG A 194 -4.94 8.33 -9.12
CA ARG A 194 -4.05 8.42 -10.28
C ARG A 194 -3.68 7.05 -10.86
N GLY A 195 -3.45 6.05 -10.00
CA GLY A 195 -3.20 4.68 -10.45
C GLY A 195 -4.37 4.08 -11.22
N ILE A 196 -5.60 4.32 -10.75
CA ILE A 196 -6.83 3.87 -11.41
C ILE A 196 -7.05 4.60 -12.73
N ASP A 197 -6.85 5.90 -12.76
CA ASP A 197 -7.00 6.70 -13.98
C ASP A 197 -5.98 6.28 -15.04
N GLU A 198 -4.74 5.98 -14.65
CA GLU A 198 -3.72 5.42 -15.55
C GLU A 198 -4.11 4.04 -16.06
N TRP A 199 -4.63 3.17 -15.20
CA TRP A 199 -5.15 1.85 -15.58
C TRP A 199 -6.30 1.97 -16.60
N ARG A 200 -7.24 2.90 -16.39
CA ARG A 200 -8.34 3.18 -17.31
C ARG A 200 -7.84 3.72 -18.64
N ARG A 201 -6.92 4.69 -18.60
CA ARG A 201 -6.34 5.33 -19.78
C ARG A 201 -5.67 4.31 -20.70
N ARG A 202 -4.88 3.38 -20.14
CA ARG A 202 -4.24 2.30 -20.92
C ARG A 202 -5.21 1.34 -21.59
N ARG A 203 -6.47 1.31 -21.15
CA ARG A 203 -7.53 0.41 -21.65
C ARG A 203 -8.61 1.12 -22.45
N GLY A 204 -8.42 2.41 -22.76
CA GLY A 204 -9.41 3.20 -23.49
C GLY A 204 -10.68 3.50 -22.70
N HIS A 205 -10.68 3.33 -21.37
CA HIS A 205 -11.79 3.68 -20.48
C HIS A 205 -11.77 5.17 -20.08
N VAL A 206 -11.22 6.04 -20.93
CA VAL A 206 -11.18 7.48 -20.69
C VAL A 206 -12.60 8.02 -20.80
N ARG A 207 -13.06 8.79 -19.80
CA ARG A 207 -14.29 9.58 -19.95
C ARG A 207 -14.12 10.44 -21.20
N ALA A 208 -15.03 10.32 -22.18
CA ALA A 208 -15.24 11.43 -23.09
C ALA A 208 -15.47 12.65 -22.19
N ALA A 209 -14.61 13.67 -22.32
CA ALA A 209 -14.84 14.93 -21.64
C ALA A 209 -16.29 15.32 -21.96
N ARG A 210 -17.13 15.49 -20.94
CA ARG A 210 -18.40 16.14 -21.16
C ARG A 210 -18.01 17.55 -21.56
N ASP A 211 -18.19 17.85 -22.84
CA ASP A 211 -18.11 19.20 -23.37
C ASP A 211 -19.17 20.02 -22.63
N GLU A 212 -18.75 20.67 -21.54
CA GLU A 212 -19.47 21.82 -21.01
C GLU A 212 -19.10 23.00 -21.93
N GLU A 213 -19.88 23.16 -22.99
CA GLU A 213 -19.96 24.45 -23.67
C GLU A 213 -20.78 25.43 -22.80
N PRO A 214 -20.37 26.72 -22.75
CA PRO A 214 -21.02 27.77 -21.95
C PRO A 214 -22.42 28.16 -22.44
#